data_AF-A0A1S2PXH0-F1
#
_entry.id   AF-A0A1S2PXH0-F1
#
_cell.length_a   1.000
_cell.length_b   1.000
_cell.length_c   1.000
_cell.angle_alpha   90.00
_cell.angle_beta   90.00
_cell.angle_gamma   90.00
#
_symmetry.space_group_name_H-M   'P 1'
#
loop_
_entity.id
_entity.type
_entity.pdbx_description
1 polymer ?
#
loop_
_entity_poly.entity_id
_entity_poly.type
_entity_poly.pdbx_seq_one_letter_code
_entity_poly.pdbx_strand_id
1 'polypeptide(L)'
;MIESAFPRQLHPYWPRLQEKTRLWLLEKRLMPVGKVQEYADGLCYTDLMAGFYVNASDQVLQAIADYSAWFFIWDDRHDRDIVHGRAGDWRRLRNRLHAALDAPRHHLHHPDPLVSGFADSVQRLYGFLPRTWNQRFARHFHAVIEAYDREFRNRTEGYIPGVEEYLALRRHTFAHWIWTDLLEPSAGCELPDAVRKNPAYRRAALLTQEFAAWYNDLCSLPKEIAGDEVHNLGISLITHEGLTLEEAVDEVRRRVEKCIQEFLEAEQQALRFADAIADGAAPGLVAGGKELSTAVRACVGDMRNWFSSVYWFHHESGRYMVDSWDDRSTPPYVTNETAGEK
;
A
#
# COMPACT_ATOMS: atom_id res chain seq x y z
N MET A 1 -16.61 8.47 -13.11
CA MET A 1 -15.52 8.24 -14.09
C MET A 1 -14.87 6.88 -13.91
N ILE A 2 -14.46 6.50 -12.68
CA ILE A 2 -13.93 5.15 -12.40
C ILE A 2 -14.90 4.05 -12.85
N GLU A 3 -16.15 4.10 -12.39
CA GLU A 3 -17.18 3.10 -12.69
C GLU A 3 -17.39 2.84 -14.20
N SER A 4 -17.24 3.87 -15.04
CA SER A 4 -17.48 3.78 -16.48
C SER A 4 -16.23 3.53 -17.33
N ALA A 5 -15.06 4.00 -16.89
CA ALA A 5 -13.82 3.98 -17.69
C ALA A 5 -12.74 3.01 -17.17
N PHE A 6 -12.85 2.54 -15.93
CA PHE A 6 -11.90 1.62 -15.29
C PHE A 6 -12.66 0.37 -14.84
N PRO A 7 -12.97 -0.57 -15.75
CA PRO A 7 -13.69 -1.78 -15.40
C PRO A 7 -12.91 -2.59 -14.37
N ARG A 8 -13.61 -3.20 -13.42
CA ARG A 8 -12.97 -4.10 -12.43
C ARG A 8 -12.40 -5.31 -13.14
N GLN A 9 -11.21 -5.69 -12.69
CA GLN A 9 -10.62 -6.98 -12.96
C GLN A 9 -10.41 -7.71 -11.63
N LEU A 10 -10.37 -9.03 -11.68
CA LEU A 10 -10.10 -9.85 -10.51
C LEU A 10 -9.27 -11.07 -10.92
N HIS A 11 -8.15 -11.27 -10.25
CA HIS A 11 -7.27 -12.41 -10.51
C HIS A 11 -8.00 -13.74 -10.22
N PRO A 12 -7.91 -14.77 -11.09
CA PRO A 12 -8.65 -16.03 -10.93
C PRO A 12 -8.27 -16.84 -9.67
N TYR A 13 -7.07 -16.62 -9.14
CA TYR A 13 -6.60 -17.20 -7.86
C TYR A 13 -7.28 -16.60 -6.62
N TRP A 14 -8.03 -15.49 -6.73
CA TRP A 14 -8.62 -14.78 -5.59
C TRP A 14 -9.36 -15.67 -4.58
N PRO A 15 -10.20 -16.66 -4.97
CA PRO A 15 -10.88 -17.50 -3.99
C PRO A 15 -9.91 -18.29 -3.09
N ARG A 16 -8.79 -18.76 -3.67
CA ARG A 16 -7.73 -19.45 -2.92
C ARG A 16 -6.86 -18.48 -2.14
N LEU A 17 -6.64 -17.29 -2.68
CA LEU A 17 -5.88 -16.21 -2.05
C LEU A 17 -6.53 -15.79 -0.73
N GLN A 18 -7.86 -15.60 -0.72
CA GLN A 18 -8.64 -15.24 0.47
C GLN A 18 -8.46 -16.29 1.58
N GLU A 19 -8.71 -17.57 1.26
CA GLU A 19 -8.58 -18.66 2.23
C GLU A 19 -7.16 -18.77 2.78
N LYS A 20 -6.14 -18.75 1.91
CA LYS A 20 -4.75 -18.93 2.31
C LYS A 20 -4.19 -17.76 3.10
N THR A 21 -4.56 -16.53 2.75
CA THR A 21 -4.13 -15.34 3.50
C THR A 21 -4.76 -15.36 4.89
N ARG A 22 -6.04 -15.74 4.99
CA ARG A 22 -6.71 -15.93 6.29
C ARG A 22 -6.02 -16.99 7.15
N LEU A 23 -5.67 -18.14 6.57
CA LEU A 23 -4.91 -19.18 7.27
C LEU A 23 -3.54 -18.68 7.71
N TRP A 24 -2.84 -17.94 6.84
CA TRP A 24 -1.55 -17.34 7.16
C TRP A 24 -1.64 -16.34 8.32
N LEU A 25 -2.68 -15.51 8.39
CA LEU A 25 -2.94 -14.61 9.53
C LEU A 25 -3.08 -15.38 10.86
N LEU A 26 -3.74 -16.53 10.85
CA LEU A 26 -3.88 -17.42 12.01
C LEU A 26 -2.55 -18.07 12.39
N GLU A 27 -1.87 -18.69 11.42
CA GLU A 27 -0.59 -19.40 11.63
C GLU A 27 0.50 -18.46 12.15
N LYS A 28 0.56 -17.25 11.62
CA LYS A 28 1.51 -16.22 12.06
C LYS A 28 1.06 -15.49 13.32
N ARG A 29 -0.16 -15.74 13.82
CA ARG A 29 -0.74 -15.10 15.02
C ARG A 29 -0.77 -13.57 14.90
N LEU A 30 -1.06 -13.05 13.71
CA LEU A 30 -1.11 -11.62 13.44
C LEU A 30 -2.43 -10.99 13.89
N MET A 31 -3.49 -11.79 13.98
CA MET A 31 -4.80 -11.40 14.51
C MET A 31 -5.33 -12.51 15.45
N PRO A 32 -6.11 -12.16 16.50
CA PRO A 32 -6.78 -13.15 17.33
C PRO A 32 -7.75 -14.02 16.51
N VAL A 33 -7.88 -15.30 16.86
CA VAL A 33 -8.69 -16.28 16.11
C VAL A 33 -10.13 -15.81 15.90
N GLY A 34 -10.78 -15.29 16.96
CA GLY A 34 -12.16 -14.77 16.85
C GLY A 34 -12.26 -13.60 15.87
N LYS A 35 -11.30 -12.66 15.90
CA LYS A 35 -11.26 -11.52 14.96
C LYS A 35 -10.98 -11.95 13.52
N VAL A 36 -10.18 -12.99 13.32
CA VAL A 36 -9.98 -13.55 11.97
C VAL A 36 -11.28 -14.15 11.44
N GLN A 37 -11.98 -14.94 12.25
CA GLN A 37 -13.24 -15.58 11.86
C GLN A 37 -14.33 -14.56 11.55
N GLU A 38 -14.38 -13.47 12.31
CA GLU A 38 -15.43 -12.46 12.18
C GLU A 38 -15.14 -11.41 11.10
N TYR A 39 -13.89 -10.94 10.98
CA TYR A 39 -13.57 -9.75 10.20
C TYR A 39 -12.66 -9.99 8.98
N ALA A 40 -11.80 -11.00 8.96
CA ALA A 40 -10.71 -11.06 7.98
C ALA A 40 -11.17 -11.01 6.51
N ASP A 41 -12.23 -11.76 6.17
CA ASP A 41 -12.78 -11.75 4.80
C ASP A 41 -13.47 -10.41 4.48
N GLY A 42 -14.24 -9.88 5.45
CA GLY A 42 -14.95 -8.60 5.31
C GLY A 42 -14.02 -7.39 5.26
N LEU A 43 -12.75 -7.54 5.62
CA LEU A 43 -11.72 -6.52 5.44
C LEU A 43 -11.23 -6.42 3.99
N CYS A 44 -11.51 -7.42 3.12
CA CYS A 44 -11.25 -7.38 1.68
C CYS A 44 -9.79 -7.10 1.28
N TYR A 45 -8.80 -7.42 2.14
CA TYR A 45 -7.39 -7.16 1.85
C TYR A 45 -6.86 -7.97 0.65
N THR A 46 -7.35 -9.20 0.49
CA THR A 46 -7.00 -10.04 -0.65
C THR A 46 -7.63 -9.58 -1.95
N ASP A 47 -8.84 -9.02 -1.87
CA ASP A 47 -9.64 -8.52 -2.99
C ASP A 47 -8.97 -7.30 -3.61
N LEU A 48 -8.44 -6.41 -2.76
CA LEU A 48 -7.61 -5.28 -3.17
C LEU A 48 -6.38 -5.74 -3.97
N MET A 49 -5.63 -6.72 -3.48
CA MET A 49 -4.41 -7.16 -4.20
C MET A 49 -4.74 -7.97 -5.46
N ALA A 50 -5.77 -8.81 -5.42
CA ALA A 50 -6.22 -9.59 -6.57
C ALA A 50 -6.86 -8.73 -7.67
N GLY A 51 -7.42 -7.58 -7.32
CA GLY A 51 -7.90 -6.59 -8.29
C GLY A 51 -6.79 -5.70 -8.86
N PHE A 52 -5.60 -5.72 -8.26
CA PHE A 52 -4.46 -4.90 -8.68
C PHE A 52 -3.48 -5.66 -9.57
N TYR A 53 -2.80 -6.67 -9.03
CA TYR A 53 -1.75 -7.42 -9.71
C TYR A 53 -2.34 -8.57 -10.51
N VAL A 54 -3.17 -8.24 -11.50
CA VAL A 54 -4.00 -9.20 -12.24
C VAL A 54 -3.17 -10.15 -13.10
N ASN A 55 -1.93 -9.76 -13.43
CA ASN A 55 -1.02 -10.57 -14.24
C ASN A 55 -0.03 -11.40 -13.42
N ALA A 56 -0.06 -11.31 -12.09
CA ALA A 56 0.88 -12.02 -11.23
C ALA A 56 0.71 -13.56 -11.32
N SER A 57 1.79 -14.31 -11.11
CA SER A 57 1.64 -15.74 -10.82
C SER A 57 0.98 -15.93 -9.45
N ASP A 58 0.28 -17.05 -9.24
CA ASP A 58 -0.37 -17.40 -7.96
C ASP A 58 0.59 -17.26 -6.76
N GLN A 59 1.85 -17.66 -6.92
CA GLN A 59 2.85 -17.61 -5.84
C GLN A 59 3.27 -16.17 -5.52
N VAL A 60 3.45 -15.33 -6.54
CA VAL A 60 3.76 -13.91 -6.36
C VAL A 60 2.58 -13.21 -5.70
N LEU A 61 1.36 -13.44 -6.21
CA LEU A 61 0.16 -12.83 -5.65
C LEU A 61 -0.08 -13.25 -4.19
N GLN A 62 0.20 -14.51 -3.83
CA GLN A 62 0.13 -14.95 -2.43
C GLN A 62 1.11 -14.19 -1.53
N ALA A 63 2.36 -14.03 -1.96
CA ALA A 63 3.36 -13.29 -1.16
C ALA A 63 3.00 -11.81 -1.01
N ILE A 64 2.46 -11.20 -2.08
CA ILE A 64 1.96 -9.82 -2.06
C ILE A 64 0.77 -9.70 -1.10
N ALA A 65 -0.23 -10.57 -1.20
CA ALA A 65 -1.43 -10.47 -0.36
C ALA A 65 -1.12 -10.64 1.14
N ASP A 66 -0.25 -11.59 1.49
CA ASP A 66 0.18 -11.78 2.88
C ASP A 66 0.97 -10.57 3.39
N TYR A 67 1.87 -10.02 2.57
CA TYR A 67 2.61 -8.79 2.88
C TYR A 67 1.66 -7.59 3.05
N SER A 68 0.65 -7.46 2.20
CA SER A 68 -0.34 -6.38 2.27
C SER A 68 -1.24 -6.49 3.49
N ALA A 69 -1.73 -7.69 3.82
CA ALA A 69 -2.48 -7.92 5.05
C ALA A 69 -1.61 -7.61 6.28
N TRP A 70 -0.34 -8.01 6.26
CA TRP A 70 0.63 -7.60 7.29
C TRP A 70 0.78 -6.09 7.39
N PHE A 71 0.82 -5.37 6.26
CA PHE A 71 0.96 -3.92 6.23
C PHE A 71 -0.22 -3.24 6.95
N PHE A 72 -1.46 -3.67 6.68
CA PHE A 72 -2.64 -3.17 7.41
C PHE A 72 -2.58 -3.45 8.92
N ILE A 73 -2.07 -4.62 9.32
CA ILE A 73 -1.94 -4.97 10.74
C ILE A 73 -0.81 -4.17 11.41
N TRP A 74 0.25 -3.85 10.66
CA TRP A 74 1.31 -2.96 11.12
C TRP A 74 0.82 -1.52 11.30
N ASP A 75 -0.02 -1.03 10.38
CA ASP A 75 -0.72 0.25 10.49
C ASP A 75 -1.58 0.31 11.77
N ASP A 76 -2.36 -0.75 12.03
CA ASP A 76 -3.17 -0.88 13.24
C ASP A 76 -2.30 -0.94 14.51
N ARG A 77 -1.15 -1.65 14.48
CA ARG A 77 -0.20 -1.68 15.60
C ARG A 77 0.40 -0.30 15.86
N HIS A 78 0.83 0.39 14.80
CA HIS A 78 1.41 1.73 14.87
C HIS A 78 0.41 2.70 15.51
N ASP A 79 -0.83 2.72 15.04
CA ASP A 79 -1.91 3.51 15.61
C ASP A 79 -2.11 3.22 17.11
N ARG A 80 -2.22 1.94 17.49
CA ARG A 80 -2.40 1.58 18.90
C ARG A 80 -1.19 1.94 19.75
N ASP A 81 0.04 1.83 19.23
CA ASP A 81 1.24 2.23 19.98
C ASP A 81 1.25 3.75 20.24
N ILE A 82 0.69 4.56 19.35
CA ILE A 82 0.51 6.01 19.57
C ILE A 82 -0.57 6.26 20.61
N VAL A 83 -1.77 5.71 20.40
CA VAL A 83 -2.94 5.91 21.28
C VAL A 83 -2.63 5.52 22.73
N HIS A 84 -1.85 4.45 22.94
CA HIS A 84 -1.48 3.96 24.26
C HIS A 84 -0.12 4.48 24.77
N GLY A 85 0.51 5.43 24.08
CA GLY A 85 1.77 6.05 24.51
C GLY A 85 2.98 5.10 24.57
N ARG A 86 3.00 4.05 23.75
CA ARG A 86 4.02 2.98 23.77
C ARG A 86 5.26 3.29 22.92
N ALA A 87 5.83 4.48 23.10
CA ALA A 87 7.00 4.93 22.33
C ALA A 87 8.21 3.98 22.42
N GLY A 88 8.39 3.30 23.56
CA GLY A 88 9.44 2.31 23.75
C GLY A 88 9.23 1.03 22.92
N ASP A 89 7.98 0.56 22.79
CA ASP A 89 7.64 -0.60 21.96
C ASP A 89 7.76 -0.26 20.48
N TRP A 90 7.21 0.89 20.07
CA TRP A 90 7.32 1.38 18.70
C TRP A 90 8.79 1.45 18.24
N ARG A 91 9.66 2.07 19.04
CA ARG A 91 11.10 2.18 18.73
C ARG A 91 11.77 0.82 18.56
N ARG A 92 11.41 -0.17 19.39
CA ARG A 92 11.93 -1.55 19.26
C ARG A 92 11.41 -2.22 18.00
N LEU A 93 10.12 -2.08 17.70
CA LEU A 93 9.50 -2.63 16.50
C LEU A 93 10.14 -2.04 15.24
N ARG A 94 10.26 -0.70 15.14
CA ARG A 94 10.96 0.02 14.06
C ARG A 94 12.34 -0.58 13.78
N ASN A 95 13.18 -0.71 14.81
CA ASN A 95 14.53 -1.26 14.66
C ASN A 95 14.53 -2.73 14.20
N ARG A 96 13.58 -3.53 14.70
CA ARG A 96 13.42 -4.93 14.30
C ARG A 96 12.93 -5.07 12.86
N LEU A 97 12.05 -4.19 12.38
CA LEU A 97 11.60 -4.19 11.00
C LEU A 97 12.73 -3.84 10.04
N HIS A 98 13.58 -2.86 10.36
CA HIS A 98 14.79 -2.61 9.57
C HIS A 98 15.72 -3.83 9.51
N ALA A 99 16.00 -4.46 10.65
CA ALA A 99 16.85 -5.65 10.70
C ALA A 99 16.25 -6.85 9.95
N ALA A 100 14.92 -7.05 10.07
CA ALA A 100 14.20 -8.11 9.38
C ALA A 100 14.08 -7.87 7.89
N LEU A 101 14.02 -6.62 7.43
CA LEU A 101 13.99 -6.27 6.02
C LEU A 101 15.31 -6.64 5.31
N ASP A 102 16.44 -6.43 5.98
CA ASP A 102 17.77 -6.74 5.46
C ASP A 102 18.11 -8.24 5.55
N ALA A 103 17.63 -8.91 6.61
CA ALA A 103 17.93 -10.31 6.89
C ALA A 103 16.67 -11.10 7.33
N PRO A 104 15.66 -11.26 6.47
CA PRO A 104 14.37 -11.83 6.86
C PRO A 104 14.49 -13.28 7.35
N ARG A 105 15.41 -14.08 6.81
CA ARG A 105 15.65 -15.47 7.28
C ARG A 105 15.96 -15.58 8.77
N HIS A 106 16.65 -14.58 9.34
CA HIS A 106 17.01 -14.59 10.76
C HIS A 106 15.83 -14.24 11.69
N HIS A 107 14.71 -13.80 11.12
CA HIS A 107 13.56 -13.26 11.86
C HIS A 107 12.28 -14.08 11.67
N LEU A 108 12.31 -15.19 10.91
CA LEU A 108 11.14 -16.05 10.63
C LEU A 108 10.47 -16.64 11.89
N HIS A 109 11.22 -16.76 12.98
CA HIS A 109 10.75 -17.26 14.27
C HIS A 109 10.90 -16.23 15.40
N HIS A 110 10.97 -14.94 15.05
CA HIS A 110 11.06 -13.87 16.03
C HIS A 110 9.84 -13.95 16.99
N PRO A 111 10.02 -13.72 18.31
CA PRO A 111 8.94 -13.88 19.29
C PRO A 111 7.79 -12.90 19.11
N ASP A 112 8.06 -11.71 18.54
CA ASP A 112 7.03 -10.78 18.10
C ASP A 112 6.39 -11.27 16.78
N PRO A 113 5.10 -11.66 16.77
CA PRO A 113 4.40 -12.15 15.60
C PRO A 113 4.49 -11.20 14.40
N LEU A 114 4.42 -9.89 14.64
CA LEU A 114 4.43 -8.89 13.58
C LEU A 114 5.78 -8.86 12.85
N VAL A 115 6.88 -9.02 13.57
CA VAL A 115 8.23 -9.14 12.98
C VAL A 115 8.39 -10.46 12.23
N SER A 116 7.88 -11.56 12.78
CA SER A 116 7.99 -12.88 12.12
C SER A 116 7.12 -13.01 10.87
N GLY A 117 5.93 -12.39 10.85
CA GLY A 117 5.05 -12.31 9.69
C GLY A 117 5.67 -11.46 8.59
N PHE A 118 6.22 -10.29 8.95
CA PHE A 118 6.97 -9.43 8.02
C PHE A 118 8.13 -10.18 7.37
N ALA A 119 8.95 -10.83 8.20
CA ALA A 119 10.10 -11.59 7.73
C ALA A 119 9.70 -12.73 6.77
N ASP A 120 8.60 -13.42 7.06
CA ASP A 120 8.07 -14.49 6.21
C ASP A 120 7.63 -13.99 4.83
N SER A 121 6.85 -12.91 4.78
CA SER A 121 6.35 -12.38 3.51
C SER A 121 7.49 -11.77 2.69
N VAL A 122 8.39 -11.00 3.32
CA VAL A 122 9.58 -10.43 2.65
C VAL A 122 10.53 -11.52 2.16
N GLN A 123 10.77 -12.58 2.94
CA GLN A 123 11.61 -13.70 2.50
C GLN A 123 11.06 -14.37 1.24
N ARG A 124 9.73 -14.47 1.11
CA ARG A 124 9.08 -15.01 -0.09
C ARG A 124 9.19 -14.04 -1.26
N LEU A 125 8.94 -12.74 -1.05
CA LEU A 125 9.09 -11.70 -2.08
C LEU A 125 10.52 -11.67 -2.66
N TYR A 126 11.54 -11.80 -1.79
CA TYR A 126 12.95 -11.85 -2.20
C TYR A 126 13.33 -13.10 -3.01
N GLY A 127 12.43 -14.07 -3.15
CA GLY A 127 12.62 -15.30 -3.92
C GLY A 127 12.30 -15.18 -5.41
N PHE A 128 11.67 -14.10 -5.87
CA PHE A 128 11.13 -14.02 -7.24
C PHE A 128 12.06 -13.36 -8.25
N LEU A 129 12.82 -12.34 -7.84
CA LEU A 129 13.66 -11.54 -8.72
C LEU A 129 15.11 -11.47 -8.24
N PRO A 130 16.06 -10.96 -9.06
CA PRO A 130 17.44 -10.83 -8.66
C PRO A 130 17.66 -9.97 -7.41
N ARG A 131 18.83 -10.14 -6.79
CA ARG A 131 19.21 -9.41 -5.57
C ARG A 131 19.15 -7.88 -5.72
N THR A 132 19.34 -7.36 -6.93
CA THR A 132 19.20 -5.95 -7.27
C THR A 132 17.81 -5.40 -7.00
N TRP A 133 16.77 -6.17 -7.34
CA TRP A 133 15.39 -5.84 -7.00
C TRP A 133 15.18 -5.86 -5.48
N ASN A 134 15.66 -6.92 -4.80
CA ASN A 134 15.54 -7.04 -3.33
C ASN A 134 16.17 -5.83 -2.61
N GLN A 135 17.35 -5.39 -3.05
CA GLN A 135 18.02 -4.20 -2.50
C GLN A 135 17.23 -2.91 -2.73
N ARG A 136 16.56 -2.78 -3.88
CA ARG A 136 15.70 -1.63 -4.15
C ARG A 136 14.44 -1.65 -3.29
N PHE A 137 13.77 -2.79 -3.19
CA PHE A 137 12.62 -2.98 -2.32
C PHE A 137 12.98 -2.62 -0.87
N ALA A 138 14.10 -3.16 -0.36
CA ALA A 138 14.62 -2.82 0.96
C ALA A 138 14.85 -1.31 1.12
N ARG A 139 15.57 -0.68 0.20
CA ARG A 139 15.82 0.77 0.24
C ARG A 139 14.52 1.58 0.29
N HIS A 140 13.50 1.20 -0.48
CA HIS A 140 12.21 1.87 -0.42
C HIS A 140 11.51 1.62 0.92
N PHE A 141 11.53 0.39 1.45
CA PHE A 141 10.81 0.06 2.67
C PHE A 141 11.49 0.62 3.93
N HIS A 142 12.82 0.79 3.95
CA HIS A 142 13.48 1.59 4.99
C HIS A 142 12.90 3.00 5.07
N ALA A 143 12.67 3.66 3.94
CA ALA A 143 12.07 4.99 3.91
C ALA A 143 10.61 4.99 4.39
N VAL A 144 9.85 3.91 4.14
CA VAL A 144 8.49 3.73 4.67
C VAL A 144 8.51 3.63 6.20
N ILE A 145 9.39 2.80 6.76
CA ILE A 145 9.52 2.65 8.22
C ILE A 145 9.87 3.98 8.90
N GLU A 146 10.78 4.78 8.32
CA GLU A 146 11.13 6.11 8.84
C GLU A 146 9.99 7.13 8.69
N ALA A 147 9.18 7.00 7.64
CA ALA A 147 8.01 7.84 7.47
C ALA A 147 6.93 7.56 8.53
N TYR A 148 6.70 6.29 8.85
CA TYR A 148 5.86 5.91 9.99
C TYR A 148 6.43 6.43 11.32
N ASP A 149 7.75 6.41 11.52
CA ASP A 149 8.33 7.01 12.74
C ASP A 149 8.12 8.53 12.83
N ARG A 150 8.08 9.22 11.69
CA ARG A 150 7.69 10.63 11.64
C ARG A 150 6.21 10.80 11.98
N GLU A 151 5.32 9.96 11.46
CA GLU A 151 3.90 10.01 11.82
C GLU A 151 3.68 9.76 13.32
N PHE A 152 4.41 8.80 13.90
CA PHE A 152 4.41 8.54 15.35
C PHE A 152 4.71 9.80 16.15
N ARG A 153 5.78 10.52 15.78
CA ARG A 153 6.19 11.77 16.44
C ARG A 153 5.15 12.87 16.24
N ASN A 154 4.67 13.05 15.01
CA ASN A 154 3.66 14.06 14.69
C ASN A 154 2.41 13.91 15.57
N ARG A 155 1.83 12.71 15.63
CA ARG A 155 0.63 12.45 16.46
C ARG A 155 0.91 12.59 17.95
N THR A 156 2.06 12.12 18.43
CA THR A 156 2.46 12.26 19.84
C THR A 156 2.62 13.73 20.26
N GLU A 157 3.07 14.59 19.34
CA GLU A 157 3.32 16.01 19.56
C GLU A 157 2.11 16.90 19.20
N GLY A 158 1.01 16.31 18.69
CA GLY A 158 -0.16 17.05 18.19
C GLY A 158 0.13 17.90 16.94
N TYR A 159 1.15 17.52 16.17
CA TYR A 159 1.58 18.23 14.97
C TYR A 159 0.84 17.72 13.73
N ILE A 160 0.14 18.63 13.05
CA ILE A 160 -0.51 18.38 11.76
C ILE A 160 0.42 18.93 10.66
N PRO A 161 0.95 18.10 9.74
CA PRO A 161 1.81 18.57 8.66
C PRO A 161 1.12 19.60 7.76
N GLY A 162 1.90 20.53 7.21
CA GLY A 162 1.39 21.42 6.14
C GLY A 162 1.05 20.63 4.87
N VAL A 163 0.25 21.19 3.95
CA VAL A 163 -0.24 20.47 2.76
C VAL A 163 0.89 19.86 1.90
N GLU A 164 1.91 20.62 1.54
CA GLU A 164 3.03 20.11 0.73
C GLU A 164 3.91 19.10 1.50
N GLU A 165 4.05 19.32 2.81
CA GLU A 165 4.79 18.41 3.70
C GLU A 165 4.07 17.06 3.83
N TYR A 166 2.74 17.11 3.96
CA TYR A 166 1.87 15.95 3.98
C TYR A 166 1.97 15.18 2.66
N LEU A 167 1.82 15.84 1.51
CA LEU A 167 1.92 15.18 0.21
C LEU A 167 3.27 14.48 0.01
N ALA A 168 4.37 15.08 0.46
CA ALA A 168 5.68 14.44 0.43
C ALA A 168 5.77 13.23 1.38
N LEU A 169 5.22 13.34 2.59
CA LEU A 169 5.18 12.25 3.57
C LEU A 169 4.30 11.09 3.08
N ARG A 170 3.13 11.40 2.53
CA ARG A 170 2.11 10.45 2.12
C ARG A 170 2.60 9.48 1.05
N ARG A 171 3.51 9.92 0.17
CA ARG A 171 4.20 9.04 -0.79
C ARG A 171 4.96 7.90 -0.12
N HIS A 172 5.49 8.14 1.06
CA HIS A 172 6.19 7.14 1.86
C HIS A 172 5.25 6.35 2.76
N THR A 173 4.28 6.98 3.43
CA THR A 173 3.40 6.27 4.38
C THR A 173 2.38 5.41 3.67
N PHE A 174 1.94 5.81 2.47
CA PHE A 174 1.21 4.94 1.55
C PHE A 174 2.11 3.94 0.79
N ALA A 175 3.43 4.00 0.97
CA ALA A 175 4.41 3.10 0.34
C ALA A 175 4.36 3.04 -1.21
N HIS A 176 4.22 4.19 -1.89
CA HIS A 176 4.05 4.27 -3.35
C HIS A 176 5.05 3.42 -4.14
N TRP A 177 6.33 3.53 -3.77
CA TRP A 177 7.41 2.84 -4.48
C TRP A 177 7.45 1.34 -4.20
N ILE A 178 6.87 0.88 -3.10
CA ILE A 178 6.73 -0.55 -2.83
C ILE A 178 5.69 -1.17 -3.75
N TRP A 179 4.51 -0.56 -3.83
CA TRP A 179 3.46 -1.02 -4.75
C TRP A 179 3.92 -0.96 -6.21
N THR A 180 4.74 0.04 -6.56
CA THR A 180 5.38 0.12 -7.87
C THR A 180 6.42 -0.98 -8.08
N ASP A 181 7.30 -1.25 -7.11
CA ASP A 181 8.33 -2.29 -7.21
C ASP A 181 7.70 -3.68 -7.40
N LEU A 182 6.55 -3.95 -6.76
CA LEU A 182 5.82 -5.22 -6.84
C LEU A 182 5.12 -5.47 -8.19
N LEU A 183 5.05 -4.47 -9.09
CA LEU A 183 4.62 -4.68 -10.48
C LEU A 183 5.59 -5.59 -11.25
N GLU A 184 6.88 -5.49 -10.94
CA GLU A 184 7.95 -6.21 -11.64
C GLU A 184 7.96 -7.73 -11.39
N PRO A 185 7.89 -8.24 -10.14
CA PRO A 185 7.75 -9.68 -9.92
C PRO A 185 6.39 -10.20 -10.43
N SER A 186 5.35 -9.36 -10.43
CA SER A 186 4.04 -9.70 -11.01
C SER A 186 4.14 -9.88 -12.53
N ALA A 187 4.92 -9.04 -13.21
CA ALA A 187 5.25 -9.18 -14.64
C ALA A 187 6.38 -10.19 -14.93
N GLY A 188 6.99 -10.79 -13.89
CA GLY A 188 8.09 -11.75 -14.02
C GLY A 188 9.41 -11.15 -14.52
N CYS A 189 9.60 -9.83 -14.43
CA CYS A 189 10.75 -9.15 -15.03
C CYS A 189 11.20 -7.94 -14.18
N GLU A 190 12.46 -7.96 -13.72
CA GLU A 190 13.09 -6.76 -13.16
C GLU A 190 13.37 -5.76 -14.28
N LEU A 191 12.73 -4.59 -14.23
CA LEU A 191 12.87 -3.56 -15.25
C LEU A 191 14.22 -2.83 -15.08
N PRO A 192 15.02 -2.68 -16.16
CA PRO A 192 16.23 -1.89 -16.12
C PRO A 192 15.94 -0.45 -15.71
N ASP A 193 16.92 0.20 -15.06
CA ASP A 193 16.82 1.60 -14.62
C ASP A 193 16.38 2.55 -15.73
N ALA A 194 16.91 2.39 -16.94
CA ALA A 194 16.55 3.20 -18.11
C ALA A 194 15.05 3.10 -18.48
N VAL A 195 14.41 1.97 -18.16
CA VAL A 195 12.98 1.72 -18.41
C VAL A 195 12.14 2.27 -17.25
N ARG A 196 12.36 1.80 -16.02
CA ARG A 196 11.53 2.19 -14.87
C ARG A 196 11.71 3.65 -14.43
N LYS A 197 12.83 4.29 -14.79
CA LYS A 197 13.06 5.73 -14.58
C LYS A 197 12.68 6.59 -15.79
N ASN A 198 12.21 5.99 -16.88
CA ASN A 198 11.69 6.75 -18.02
C ASN A 198 10.56 7.67 -17.53
N PRO A 199 10.54 8.97 -17.93
CA PRO A 199 9.53 9.91 -17.47
C PRO A 199 8.08 9.46 -17.70
N ALA A 200 7.80 8.78 -18.82
CA ALA A 200 6.45 8.32 -19.14
C ALA A 200 6.00 7.22 -18.16
N TYR A 201 6.84 6.21 -17.94
CA TYR A 201 6.56 5.13 -16.98
C TYR A 201 6.44 5.68 -15.55
N ARG A 202 7.40 6.52 -15.13
CA ARG A 202 7.46 7.06 -13.77
C ARG A 202 6.29 7.99 -13.46
N ARG A 203 5.82 8.78 -14.44
CA ARG A 203 4.64 9.64 -14.27
C ARG A 203 3.37 8.80 -14.08
N ALA A 204 3.17 7.75 -14.89
CA ALA A 204 2.04 6.85 -14.74
C ALA A 204 2.07 6.14 -13.37
N ALA A 205 3.25 5.63 -12.97
CA ALA A 205 3.47 4.99 -11.67
C ALA A 205 3.21 5.94 -10.48
N LEU A 206 3.61 7.21 -10.59
CA LEU A 206 3.33 8.20 -9.55
C LEU A 206 1.82 8.47 -9.44
N LEU A 207 1.16 8.79 -10.56
CA LEU A 207 -0.25 9.18 -10.57
C LEU A 207 -1.18 8.06 -10.08
N THR A 208 -0.90 6.79 -10.41
CA THR A 208 -1.69 5.67 -9.87
C THR A 208 -1.64 5.60 -8.34
N GLN A 209 -0.48 5.91 -7.74
CA GLN A 209 -0.32 5.87 -6.28
C GLN A 209 -0.87 7.13 -5.60
N GLU A 210 -0.72 8.30 -6.21
CA GLU A 210 -1.33 9.54 -5.72
C GLU A 210 -2.86 9.43 -5.69
N PHE A 211 -3.47 8.89 -6.76
CA PHE A 211 -4.90 8.58 -6.76
C PHE A 211 -5.27 7.68 -5.59
N ALA A 212 -4.56 6.57 -5.42
CA ALA A 212 -4.90 5.58 -4.42
C ALA A 212 -4.78 6.13 -2.98
N ALA A 213 -3.74 6.92 -2.72
CA ALA A 213 -3.54 7.55 -1.42
C ALA A 213 -4.58 8.64 -1.12
N TRP A 214 -4.84 9.55 -2.07
CA TRP A 214 -5.81 10.62 -1.83
C TRP A 214 -7.25 10.11 -1.85
N TYR A 215 -7.55 9.04 -2.59
CA TYR A 215 -8.84 8.38 -2.50
C TYR A 215 -9.02 7.65 -1.17
N ASN A 216 -7.95 7.07 -0.62
CA ASN A 216 -7.95 6.60 0.76
C ASN A 216 -8.24 7.75 1.70
N ASP A 217 -7.49 8.86 1.63
CA ASP A 217 -7.72 10.04 2.49
C ASP A 217 -9.20 10.50 2.44
N LEU A 218 -9.79 10.54 1.25
CA LEU A 218 -11.20 10.93 1.08
C LEU A 218 -12.17 9.98 1.80
N CYS A 219 -11.97 8.67 1.65
CA CYS A 219 -12.86 7.64 2.19
C CYS A 219 -12.60 7.32 3.67
N SER A 220 -11.36 7.46 4.13
CA SER A 220 -10.95 7.16 5.50
C SER A 220 -11.09 8.35 6.44
N LEU A 221 -11.29 9.58 5.93
CA LEU A 221 -11.43 10.80 6.73
C LEU A 221 -12.40 10.66 7.91
N PRO A 222 -13.62 10.08 7.79
CA PRO A 222 -14.52 9.92 8.93
C PRO A 222 -13.97 9.03 10.04
N LYS A 223 -13.29 7.92 9.67
CA LYS A 223 -12.60 7.02 10.60
C LYS A 223 -11.42 7.72 11.26
N GLU A 224 -10.66 8.47 10.48
CA GLU A 224 -9.43 9.13 10.93
C GLU A 224 -9.72 10.27 11.91
N ILE A 225 -10.73 11.11 11.63
CA ILE A 225 -11.21 12.12 12.59
C ILE A 225 -11.68 11.46 13.89
N ALA A 226 -12.40 10.34 13.81
CA ALA A 226 -12.89 9.66 15.00
C ALA A 226 -11.79 8.99 15.84
N GLY A 227 -10.63 8.70 15.24
CA GLY A 227 -9.48 8.06 15.90
C GLY A 227 -8.32 9.01 16.20
N ASP A 228 -8.54 10.32 16.14
CA ASP A 228 -7.50 11.35 16.33
C ASP A 228 -6.26 11.14 15.44
N GLU A 229 -6.45 10.63 14.22
CA GLU A 229 -5.43 10.59 13.18
C GLU A 229 -5.28 11.97 12.55
N VAL A 230 -4.05 12.39 12.25
CA VAL A 230 -3.73 13.72 11.72
C VAL A 230 -3.21 13.69 10.29
N HIS A 231 -2.84 12.52 9.78
CA HIS A 231 -2.21 12.33 8.47
C HIS A 231 -3.22 12.12 7.35
N ASN A 232 -4.00 13.16 7.07
CA ASN A 232 -4.95 13.19 5.95
C ASN A 232 -4.85 14.52 5.19
N LEU A 233 -4.97 14.49 3.85
CA LEU A 233 -4.95 15.70 3.05
C LEU A 233 -6.07 16.67 3.44
N GLY A 234 -7.28 16.18 3.71
CA GLY A 234 -8.41 16.97 4.18
C GLY A 234 -8.14 17.64 5.52
N ILE A 235 -7.54 16.92 6.48
CA ILE A 235 -7.17 17.48 7.79
C ILE A 235 -6.11 18.57 7.64
N SER A 236 -5.13 18.37 6.76
CA SER A 236 -4.09 19.36 6.46
C SER A 236 -4.69 20.63 5.83
N LEU A 237 -5.65 20.49 4.91
CA LEU A 237 -6.37 21.59 4.27
C LEU A 237 -7.20 22.40 5.28
N ILE A 238 -7.97 21.71 6.15
CA ILE A 238 -8.76 22.36 7.20
C ILE A 238 -7.84 23.16 8.13
N THR A 239 -6.73 22.55 8.55
CA THR A 239 -5.83 23.14 9.56
C THR A 239 -5.03 24.32 9.02
N HIS A 240 -4.49 24.22 7.80
CA HIS A 240 -3.50 25.17 7.29
C HIS A 240 -4.03 26.11 6.21
N GLU A 241 -5.13 25.77 5.54
CA GLU A 241 -5.75 26.61 4.52
C GLU A 241 -7.10 27.19 4.98
N GLY A 242 -7.60 26.81 6.16
CA GLY A 242 -8.80 27.38 6.78
C GLY A 242 -10.11 26.95 6.12
N LEU A 243 -10.09 25.85 5.36
CA LEU A 243 -11.27 25.28 4.71
C LEU A 243 -12.24 24.67 5.74
N THR A 244 -13.54 24.69 5.45
CA THR A 244 -14.50 23.84 6.16
C THR A 244 -14.29 22.37 5.81
N LEU A 245 -14.95 21.46 6.55
CA LEU A 245 -14.91 20.03 6.23
C LEU A 245 -15.43 19.75 4.82
N GLU A 246 -16.53 20.38 4.44
CA GLU A 246 -17.15 20.24 3.12
C GLU A 246 -16.21 20.75 2.02
N GLU A 247 -15.62 21.94 2.20
CA GLU A 247 -14.67 22.51 1.24
C GLU A 247 -13.42 21.64 1.09
N ALA A 248 -12.91 21.07 2.18
CA ALA A 248 -11.76 20.17 2.14
C ALA A 248 -12.09 18.86 1.42
N VAL A 249 -13.26 18.27 1.66
CA VAL A 249 -13.75 17.08 0.92
C VAL A 249 -13.87 17.37 -0.58
N ASP A 250 -14.45 18.51 -0.95
CA ASP A 250 -14.58 18.93 -2.34
C ASP A 250 -13.21 19.16 -3.01
N GLU A 251 -12.25 19.76 -2.30
CA GLU A 251 -10.90 19.98 -2.81
C GLU A 251 -10.11 18.67 -2.98
N VAL A 252 -10.17 17.75 -2.01
CA VAL A 252 -9.55 16.41 -2.14
C VAL A 252 -10.18 15.66 -3.32
N ARG A 253 -11.51 15.66 -3.43
CA ARG A 253 -12.23 15.07 -4.56
C ARG A 253 -11.77 15.66 -5.90
N ARG A 254 -11.65 16.98 -6.00
CA ARG A 254 -11.18 17.66 -7.22
C ARG A 254 -9.75 17.22 -7.58
N ARG A 255 -8.86 17.06 -6.61
CA ARG A 255 -7.48 16.55 -6.83
C ARG A 255 -7.48 15.09 -7.31
N VAL A 256 -8.31 14.24 -6.71
CA VAL A 256 -8.51 12.85 -7.16
C VAL A 256 -9.02 12.81 -8.61
N GLU A 257 -10.06 13.58 -8.94
CA GLU A 257 -10.63 13.61 -10.29
C GLU A 257 -9.62 14.12 -11.33
N LYS A 258 -8.82 15.13 -10.97
CA LYS A 258 -7.73 15.61 -11.82
C LYS A 258 -6.65 14.55 -12.02
N CYS A 259 -6.29 13.81 -10.97
CA CYS A 259 -5.30 12.74 -11.04
C CYS A 259 -5.71 11.64 -12.04
N ILE A 260 -7.00 11.28 -12.09
CA ILE A 260 -7.53 10.32 -13.07
C ILE A 260 -7.29 10.82 -14.50
N GLN A 261 -7.58 12.10 -14.78
CA GLN A 261 -7.37 12.66 -16.12
C GLN A 261 -5.89 12.72 -16.50
N GLU A 262 -5.03 13.17 -15.58
CA GLU A 262 -3.58 13.19 -15.81
C GLU A 262 -3.02 11.78 -16.02
N PHE A 263 -3.58 10.75 -15.36
CA PHE A 263 -3.18 9.37 -15.54
C PHE A 263 -3.52 8.86 -16.94
N LEU A 264 -4.71 9.16 -17.49
CA LEU A 264 -5.09 8.73 -18.83
C LEU A 264 -4.12 9.26 -19.91
N GLU A 265 -3.63 10.48 -19.75
CA GLU A 265 -2.58 11.03 -20.62
C GLU A 265 -1.23 10.33 -20.41
N ALA A 266 -0.83 10.11 -19.16
CA ALA A 266 0.42 9.45 -18.81
C ALA A 266 0.45 7.97 -19.25
N GLU A 267 -0.68 7.28 -19.16
CA GLU A 267 -0.87 5.90 -19.62
C GLU A 267 -0.60 5.79 -21.12
N GLN A 268 -1.18 6.67 -21.94
CA GLN A 268 -0.92 6.68 -23.38
C GLN A 268 0.55 6.93 -23.72
N GLN A 269 1.24 7.77 -22.94
CA GLN A 269 2.68 7.98 -23.10
C GLN A 269 3.48 6.73 -22.70
N ALA A 270 3.12 6.07 -21.61
CA ALA A 270 3.79 4.85 -21.14
C ALA A 270 3.57 3.67 -22.10
N LEU A 271 2.37 3.54 -22.70
CA LEU A 271 2.07 2.52 -23.71
C LEU A 271 2.84 2.77 -25.01
N ARG A 272 2.94 4.02 -25.47
CA ARG A 272 3.80 4.39 -26.62
C ARG A 272 5.27 4.13 -26.36
N PHE A 273 5.73 4.35 -25.12
CA PHE A 273 7.07 3.97 -24.72
C PHE A 273 7.27 2.45 -24.79
N ALA A 274 6.28 1.66 -24.37
CA ALA A 274 6.33 0.20 -24.52
C ALA A 274 6.39 -0.23 -26.00
N ASP A 275 5.65 0.40 -26.91
CA ASP A 275 5.77 0.18 -28.36
C ASP A 275 7.19 0.46 -28.86
N ALA A 276 7.76 1.62 -28.50
CA ALA A 276 9.11 1.99 -28.91
C ALA A 276 10.19 1.01 -28.42
N ILE A 277 10.00 0.37 -27.25
CA ILE A 277 10.88 -0.70 -26.76
C ILE A 277 10.79 -1.94 -27.67
N ALA A 278 9.59 -2.32 -28.09
CA ALA A 278 9.39 -3.49 -28.95
C ALA A 278 10.04 -3.31 -30.34
N ASP A 279 10.02 -2.09 -30.86
CA ASP A 279 10.56 -1.73 -32.17
C ASP A 279 12.08 -1.50 -32.17
N GLY A 280 12.74 -1.59 -31.00
CA GLY A 280 14.16 -1.28 -30.85
C GLY A 280 14.49 0.21 -31.03
N ALA A 281 13.45 1.07 -31.04
CA ALA A 281 13.58 2.52 -31.21
C ALA A 281 13.89 3.26 -29.89
N ALA A 282 13.74 2.57 -28.75
CA ALA A 282 14.05 3.11 -27.43
C ALA A 282 15.58 3.24 -27.22
N PRO A 283 16.12 4.47 -27.04
CA PRO A 283 17.56 4.67 -26.89
C PRO A 283 18.14 3.93 -25.68
N GLY A 284 19.25 3.21 -25.87
CA GLY A 284 20.01 2.59 -24.79
C GLY A 284 19.56 1.18 -24.34
N LEU A 285 18.62 0.54 -25.05
CA LEU A 285 18.21 -0.84 -24.79
C LEU A 285 18.77 -1.77 -25.87
N VAL A 286 19.67 -2.69 -25.49
CA VAL A 286 20.49 -3.47 -26.45
C VAL A 286 20.00 -4.92 -26.64
N ALA A 287 19.13 -5.45 -25.78
CA ALA A 287 18.59 -6.81 -25.90
C ALA A 287 17.20 -6.97 -25.24
N GLY A 288 16.38 -7.93 -25.70
CA GLY A 288 15.13 -8.33 -25.03
C GLY A 288 13.93 -7.39 -25.23
N GLY A 289 13.91 -6.56 -26.27
CA GLY A 289 12.89 -5.50 -26.46
C GLY A 289 11.44 -5.99 -26.40
N LYS A 290 11.12 -7.17 -26.95
CA LYS A 290 9.75 -7.71 -26.88
C LYS A 290 9.34 -8.09 -25.46
N GLU A 291 10.20 -8.79 -24.73
CA GLU A 291 9.94 -9.22 -23.34
C GLU A 291 9.81 -8.00 -22.42
N LEU A 292 10.70 -7.01 -22.56
CA LEU A 292 10.63 -5.76 -21.82
C LEU A 292 9.37 -4.96 -22.15
N SER A 293 8.99 -4.89 -23.43
CA SER A 293 7.73 -4.23 -23.85
C SER A 293 6.51 -4.90 -23.20
N THR A 294 6.45 -6.24 -23.23
CA THR A 294 5.39 -7.01 -22.58
C THR A 294 5.33 -6.74 -21.08
N ALA A 295 6.48 -6.75 -20.39
CA ALA A 295 6.54 -6.46 -18.96
C ALA A 295 6.08 -5.02 -18.63
N VAL A 296 6.51 -4.02 -19.42
CA VAL A 296 6.06 -2.63 -19.25
C VAL A 296 4.56 -2.50 -19.47
N ARG A 297 4.00 -3.13 -20.51
CA ARG A 297 2.55 -3.13 -20.75
C ARG A 297 1.77 -3.76 -19.60
N ALA A 298 2.23 -4.89 -19.09
CA ALA A 298 1.61 -5.55 -17.93
C ALA A 298 1.65 -4.63 -16.70
N CYS A 299 2.80 -4.02 -16.41
CA CYS A 299 2.93 -3.06 -15.32
C CYS A 299 1.97 -1.88 -15.47
N VAL A 300 1.88 -1.25 -16.65
CA VAL A 300 0.97 -0.12 -16.91
C VAL A 300 -0.50 -0.55 -16.82
N GLY A 301 -0.82 -1.76 -17.29
CA GLY A 301 -2.15 -2.35 -17.11
C GLY A 301 -2.53 -2.52 -15.64
N ASP A 302 -1.61 -3.01 -14.81
CA ASP A 302 -1.86 -3.14 -13.37
C ASP A 302 -1.90 -1.76 -12.68
N MET A 303 -1.09 -0.77 -13.09
CA MET A 303 -1.23 0.62 -12.64
C MET A 303 -2.65 1.17 -12.92
N ARG A 304 -3.26 0.80 -14.04
CA ARG A 304 -4.67 1.13 -14.34
C ARG A 304 -5.63 0.36 -13.44
N ASN A 305 -5.41 -0.93 -13.24
CA ASN A 305 -6.26 -1.77 -12.39
C ASN A 305 -6.33 -1.28 -10.94
N TRP A 306 -5.26 -0.63 -10.46
CA TRP A 306 -5.23 -0.05 -9.12
C TRP A 306 -6.34 0.97 -8.88
N PHE A 307 -6.70 1.76 -9.91
CA PHE A 307 -7.76 2.76 -9.77
C PHE A 307 -9.10 2.13 -9.40
N SER A 308 -9.51 1.08 -10.10
CA SER A 308 -10.79 0.42 -9.83
C SER A 308 -10.71 -0.44 -8.58
N SER A 309 -9.61 -1.17 -8.38
CA SER A 309 -9.44 -2.01 -7.19
C SER A 309 -9.50 -1.19 -5.90
N VAL A 310 -8.76 -0.07 -5.82
CA VAL A 310 -8.78 0.84 -4.67
C VAL A 310 -10.14 1.49 -4.50
N TYR A 311 -10.77 1.92 -5.60
CA TYR A 311 -12.08 2.57 -5.56
C TYR A 311 -13.11 1.66 -4.89
N TRP A 312 -13.28 0.43 -5.37
CA TRP A 312 -14.28 -0.50 -4.84
C TRP A 312 -13.91 -1.03 -3.46
N PHE A 313 -12.62 -1.23 -3.18
CA PHE A 313 -12.16 -1.66 -1.86
C PHE A 313 -12.63 -0.74 -0.73
N HIS A 314 -12.63 0.58 -0.93
CA HIS A 314 -13.08 1.52 0.10
C HIS A 314 -14.58 1.45 0.40
N HIS A 315 -15.39 1.00 -0.58
CA HIS A 315 -16.84 0.84 -0.42
C HIS A 315 -17.24 -0.55 0.06
N GLU A 316 -16.35 -1.53 -0.08
CA GLU A 316 -16.60 -2.93 0.25
C GLU A 316 -15.98 -3.34 1.59
N SER A 317 -14.82 -2.76 1.94
CA SER A 317 -14.07 -3.15 3.12
C SER A 317 -14.72 -2.65 4.41
N GLY A 318 -14.91 -3.57 5.36
CA GLY A 318 -15.28 -3.25 6.74
C GLY A 318 -14.28 -2.36 7.48
N ARG A 319 -13.07 -2.13 6.92
CA ARG A 319 -12.04 -1.24 7.48
C ARG A 319 -12.53 0.21 7.64
N TYR A 320 -13.45 0.66 6.82
CA TYR A 320 -13.89 2.07 6.76
C TYR A 320 -15.32 2.30 7.26
N MET A 321 -16.02 1.25 7.70
CA MET A 321 -17.41 1.31 8.13
C MET A 321 -17.56 1.85 9.56
N VAL A 322 -16.98 3.01 9.86
CA VAL A 322 -16.95 3.61 11.21
C VAL A 322 -18.36 3.82 11.81
N ASP A 323 -19.38 3.99 10.97
CA ASP A 323 -20.77 4.16 11.40
C ASP A 323 -21.40 2.89 11.98
N SER A 324 -20.79 1.71 11.76
CA SER A 324 -21.26 0.43 12.31
C SER A 324 -20.58 0.05 13.63
N TRP A 325 -19.62 0.83 14.11
CA TRP A 325 -18.85 0.52 15.31
C TRP A 325 -19.50 1.12 16.57
N ASP A 326 -19.51 0.36 17.67
CA ASP A 326 -19.97 0.86 18.97
C ASP A 326 -19.09 2.03 19.47
N ASP A 327 -17.78 1.93 19.27
CA ASP A 327 -16.80 2.99 19.53
C ASP A 327 -16.11 3.38 18.21
N ARG A 328 -16.40 4.59 17.72
CA ARG A 328 -15.86 5.11 16.46
C ARG A 328 -14.34 5.31 16.48
N SER A 329 -13.73 5.43 17.66
CA SER A 329 -12.27 5.60 17.83
C SER A 329 -11.49 4.29 17.87
N THR A 330 -12.20 3.16 18.03
CA THR A 330 -11.62 1.83 18.19
C THR A 330 -12.24 0.85 17.19
N PRO A 331 -11.61 0.64 16.02
CA PRO A 331 -12.13 -0.31 15.04
C PRO A 331 -12.19 -1.74 15.62
N PRO A 332 -13.28 -2.49 15.36
CA PRO A 332 -13.53 -3.77 16.02
C PRO A 332 -12.55 -4.87 15.61
N TYR A 333 -11.86 -4.72 14.49
CA TYR A 333 -10.83 -5.65 14.03
C TYR A 333 -9.45 -5.41 14.69
N VAL A 334 -9.23 -4.24 15.33
CA VAL A 334 -7.96 -3.88 15.97
C VAL A 334 -7.87 -4.46 17.38
N THR A 335 -6.73 -5.00 17.78
CA THR A 335 -6.52 -5.44 19.17
C THR A 335 -6.16 -4.23 20.03
N ASN A 336 -7.02 -3.88 21.00
CA ASN A 336 -6.91 -2.64 21.78
C ASN A 336 -6.42 -2.83 23.22
N GLU A 337 -5.57 -3.84 23.47
CA GLU A 337 -5.04 -4.12 24.82
C GLU A 337 -4.19 -2.94 25.33
N THR A 338 -4.48 -2.51 26.57
CA THR A 338 -3.65 -1.53 27.29
C THR A 338 -2.40 -2.23 27.86
N ALA A 339 -1.30 -1.50 28.04
CA ALA A 339 -0.09 -2.07 28.62
C ALA A 339 -0.35 -2.50 30.07
N GLY A 340 -0.54 -3.80 30.32
CA GLY A 340 -0.75 -4.37 31.65
C GLY A 340 -1.84 -5.44 31.78
N GLU A 341 -2.63 -5.73 30.73
CA GLU A 341 -3.73 -6.70 30.78
C GLU A 341 -3.35 -8.15 30.41
N LYS A 342 -2.14 -8.60 30.76
CA LYS A 342 -1.77 -10.03 30.68
C LYS A 342 -1.21 -10.58 31.98
#